data_AF-A0A3L5TQ34-F1
#
_entry.id   AF-A0A3L5TQ34-F1
#
_cell.length_a   1.000
_cell.length_b   1.000
_cell.length_c   1.000
_cell.angle_alpha   90.00
_cell.angle_beta   90.00
_cell.angle_gamma   90.00
#
_symmetry.space_group_name_H-M   'P 1'
#
loop_
_entity.id
_entity.type
_entity.pdbx_description
1 polymer ?
#
loop_
_entity_poly.entity_id
_entity_poly.type
_entity_poly.pdbx_seq_one_letter_code
_entity_poly.pdbx_strand_id
1 'polypeptide(L)'
;MHAKEKSFSSSAITDWKNLLSLARYHESLSQHRGSLIAGEDFLRVEKDKGDSVARMISSSHKKVAADNRYGLMKIFEVILLCERQNIPIRGHVEERSNFIAILHEIARSDNKFSSCKVLLNIKD
;
A
#
# COMPACT_ATOMS: atom_id res chain seq x y z
N MET A 1 -2.18 11.36 -39.59
CA MET A 1 -2.78 10.06 -39.22
C MET A 1 -1.81 9.36 -38.28
N HIS A 2 -2.12 9.28 -36.99
CA HIS A 2 -1.32 8.52 -36.02
C HIS A 2 -1.58 7.03 -36.26
N ALA A 3 -0.58 6.29 -36.71
CA ALA A 3 -0.68 4.84 -36.81
C ALA A 3 -0.90 4.28 -35.40
N LYS A 4 -1.99 3.51 -35.22
CA LYS A 4 -2.24 2.74 -33.99
C LYS A 4 -0.98 1.92 -33.68
N GLU A 5 -0.40 2.13 -32.50
CA GLU A 5 0.69 1.32 -31.99
C GLU A 5 0.31 -0.16 -32.09
N LYS A 6 1.01 -0.91 -32.95
CA LYS A 6 0.96 -2.39 -32.93
C LYS A 6 1.74 -2.84 -31.69
N SER A 7 1.12 -2.64 -30.53
CA SER A 7 1.60 -3.17 -29.28
C SER A 7 1.50 -4.70 -29.35
N PHE A 8 2.55 -5.40 -28.91
CA PHE A 8 2.55 -6.86 -28.69
C PHE A 8 1.42 -7.31 -27.74
N SER A 9 0.69 -6.39 -27.12
CA SER A 9 -0.41 -6.65 -26.19
C SER A 9 -1.83 -6.61 -26.80
N SER A 10 -2.03 -6.07 -28.01
CA SER A 10 -3.39 -5.74 -28.51
C SER A 10 -3.88 -6.58 -29.70
N SER A 11 -2.98 -7.25 -30.42
CA SER A 11 -3.35 -8.13 -31.54
C SER A 11 -2.31 -9.23 -31.74
N ALA A 12 -2.76 -10.40 -32.21
CA ALA A 12 -1.87 -11.52 -32.51
C ALA A 12 -0.88 -11.14 -33.63
N ILE A 13 0.36 -11.63 -33.53
CA ILE A 13 1.37 -11.40 -34.55
C ILE A 13 1.02 -12.24 -35.77
N THR A 14 0.72 -11.56 -36.89
CA THR A 14 0.40 -12.21 -38.16
C THR A 14 1.56 -12.16 -39.14
N ASP A 15 2.52 -11.26 -38.95
CA ASP A 15 3.69 -11.09 -39.82
C ASP A 15 4.94 -11.71 -39.19
N TRP A 16 5.07 -13.02 -39.37
CA TRP A 16 6.21 -13.81 -38.88
C TRP A 16 7.50 -13.54 -39.66
N LYS A 17 7.39 -13.13 -40.94
CA LYS A 17 8.54 -12.84 -41.80
C LYS A 17 9.32 -11.62 -41.30
N ASN A 18 8.60 -10.61 -40.79
CA ASN A 18 9.20 -9.38 -40.28
C ASN A 18 9.29 -9.33 -38.75
N LEU A 19 9.11 -10.46 -38.06
CA LEU A 19 9.07 -10.54 -36.60
C LEU A 19 10.28 -9.87 -35.93
N LEU A 20 11.50 -10.06 -36.46
CA LEU A 20 12.70 -9.47 -35.89
C LEU A 20 12.66 -7.94 -35.91
N SER A 21 12.15 -7.34 -37.00
CA SER A 21 11.99 -5.89 -37.10
C SER A 21 10.91 -5.39 -36.15
N LEU A 22 9.82 -6.15 -35.99
CA LEU A 22 8.75 -5.85 -35.06
C LEU A 22 9.21 -5.93 -33.60
N ALA A 23 10.03 -6.92 -33.26
CA ALA A 23 10.62 -7.07 -31.93
C ALA A 23 11.55 -5.91 -31.60
N ARG A 24 12.45 -5.53 -32.52
CA ARG A 24 13.33 -4.36 -32.35
C ARG A 24 12.54 -3.06 -32.19
N TYR A 25 11.45 -2.91 -32.96
CA TYR A 25 10.56 -1.76 -32.81
C TYR A 25 9.91 -1.74 -31.43
N HIS A 26 9.36 -2.87 -30.96
CA HIS A 26 8.80 -2.96 -29.61
C HIS A 26 9.81 -2.68 -28.50
N GLU A 27 11.04 -3.16 -28.64
CA GLU A 27 12.13 -2.87 -27.70
C GLU A 27 12.41 -1.36 -27.59
N SER A 28 12.22 -0.62 -28.69
CA SER A 28 12.35 0.84 -28.72
C SER A 28 11.16 1.61 -28.15
N LEU A 29 10.00 0.96 -27.96
CA LEU A 29 8.80 1.62 -27.44
C LEU A 29 8.97 2.00 -25.96
N SER A 30 8.46 3.17 -25.61
CA SER A 30 8.49 3.69 -24.23
C SER A 30 7.76 2.78 -23.25
N GLN A 31 6.69 2.12 -23.69
CA GLN A 31 5.92 1.18 -22.88
C GLN A 31 6.76 -0.03 -22.44
N HIS A 32 7.44 -0.68 -23.38
CA HIS A 32 8.31 -1.83 -23.08
C HIS A 32 9.43 -1.45 -22.12
N ARG A 33 10.11 -0.33 -22.39
CA ARG A 33 11.16 0.21 -21.52
C ARG A 33 10.63 0.54 -20.13
N GLY A 34 9.46 1.16 -20.04
CA GLY A 34 8.79 1.46 -18.77
C GLY A 34 8.45 0.20 -17.98
N SER A 35 7.95 -0.85 -18.64
CA SER A 35 7.69 -2.15 -18.01
C SER A 35 8.96 -2.84 -17.52
N LEU A 36 10.06 -2.78 -18.28
CA LEU A 36 11.35 -3.31 -17.83
C LEU A 36 11.85 -2.58 -16.59
N ILE A 37 11.86 -1.24 -16.61
CA ILE A 37 12.27 -0.43 -15.45
C ILE A 37 11.41 -0.75 -14.23
N ALA A 38 10.08 -0.84 -14.40
CA ALA A 38 9.17 -1.17 -13.30
C ALA A 38 9.46 -2.58 -12.73
N GLY A 39 9.76 -3.55 -13.58
CA GLY A 39 10.15 -4.91 -13.16
C GLY A 39 11.48 -4.95 -12.41
N GLU A 40 12.50 -4.25 -12.91
CA GLU A 40 13.80 -4.13 -12.26
C GLU A 40 13.70 -3.42 -10.91
N ASP A 41 12.93 -2.33 -10.84
CA ASP A 41 12.67 -1.60 -9.60
C ASP A 41 11.95 -2.46 -8.57
N PHE A 42 10.98 -3.27 -9.00
CA PHE A 42 10.29 -4.22 -8.12
C PHE A 42 11.26 -5.24 -7.54
N LEU A 43 12.05 -5.91 -8.40
CA LEU A 43 13.04 -6.91 -7.97
C LEU A 43 14.09 -6.32 -7.02
N ARG A 44 14.52 -5.08 -7.25
CA ARG A 44 15.45 -4.36 -6.37
C ARG A 44 14.82 -4.09 -5.00
N VAL A 45 13.59 -3.59 -4.96
CA VAL A 45 12.86 -3.34 -3.69
C VAL A 45 12.63 -4.63 -2.92
N GLU A 46 12.26 -5.71 -3.61
CA GLU A 46 12.02 -7.02 -2.99
C GLU A 46 13.31 -7.60 -2.40
N LYS A 47 14.40 -7.60 -3.18
CA LYS A 47 15.68 -8.21 -2.79
C LYS A 47 16.40 -7.43 -1.70
N ASP A 48 16.49 -6.11 -1.84
CA ASP A 48 17.27 -5.28 -0.91
C ASP A 48 16.43 -4.75 0.26
N LYS A 49 15.11 -5.06 0.30
CA LYS A 49 14.14 -4.44 1.22
C LYS A 49 14.21 -2.90 1.20
N GLY A 50 14.64 -2.34 0.07
CA GLY A 50 14.82 -0.90 -0.12
C GLY A 50 13.49 -0.15 -0.11
N ASP A 51 13.49 1.11 0.30
CA ASP A 51 12.30 1.96 0.18
C ASP A 51 12.00 2.22 -1.31
N SER A 52 10.73 2.17 -1.70
CA SER A 52 10.33 2.51 -3.07
C SER A 52 10.67 3.97 -3.40
N VAL A 53 10.82 4.30 -4.69
CA VAL A 53 11.15 5.67 -5.16
C VAL A 53 10.19 6.71 -4.56
N ALA A 54 8.89 6.42 -4.48
CA ALA A 54 7.90 7.30 -3.85
C ALA A 54 8.17 7.53 -2.34
N ARG A 55 8.67 6.51 -1.62
CA ARG A 55 9.07 6.61 -0.20
C ARG A 55 10.39 7.34 -0.02
N MET A 56 11.29 7.29 -1.01
CA MET A 56 12.54 8.05 -1.02
C MET A 56 12.30 9.53 -1.28
N ILE A 57 11.37 9.88 -2.18
CA ILE A 57 11.07 11.27 -2.57
C ILE A 57 10.35 12.02 -1.45
N SER A 58 9.54 11.34 -0.62
CA SER A 58 8.75 12.00 0.42
C SER A 58 8.91 11.34 1.79
N SER A 59 9.73 11.99 2.61
CA SER A 59 9.84 11.70 4.05
C SER A 59 8.50 11.84 4.78
N SER A 60 7.63 12.75 4.31
CA SER A 60 6.26 12.92 4.80
C SER A 60 5.41 11.66 4.55
N HIS A 61 5.43 11.12 3.33
CA HIS A 61 4.71 9.87 3.02
C HIS A 61 5.25 8.68 3.83
N LYS A 62 6.58 8.60 4.01
CA LYS A 62 7.20 7.56 4.84
C LYS A 62 6.74 7.65 6.30
N LYS A 63 6.66 8.87 6.86
CA LYS A 63 6.18 9.14 8.21
C LYS A 63 4.71 8.75 8.37
N VAL A 64 3.83 9.23 7.49
CA VAL A 64 2.40 8.90 7.53
C VAL A 64 2.17 7.39 7.44
N ALA A 65 2.87 6.69 6.55
CA ALA A 65 2.73 5.25 6.44
C ALA A 65 3.22 4.51 7.69
N ALA A 66 4.27 5.01 8.36
CA ALA A 66 4.76 4.44 9.61
C ALA A 66 3.76 4.67 10.76
N ASP A 67 3.19 5.88 10.86
CA ASP A 67 2.21 6.24 11.88
C ASP A 67 0.92 5.42 11.71
N ASN A 68 0.45 5.25 10.46
CA ASN A 68 -0.72 4.40 10.17
C ASN A 68 -0.47 2.92 10.53
N ARG A 69 0.70 2.36 10.19
CA ARG A 69 1.05 0.98 10.58
C ARG A 69 1.08 0.81 12.09
N TYR A 70 1.65 1.79 12.80
CA TYR A 70 1.68 1.79 14.25
C TYR A 70 0.27 1.79 14.86
N GLY A 71 -0.62 2.66 14.37
CA GLY A 71 -2.01 2.71 14.81
C GLY A 71 -2.77 1.40 14.56
N LEU A 72 -2.57 0.76 13.39
CA LEU A 72 -3.17 -0.53 13.07
C LEU A 72 -2.69 -1.65 14.00
N MET A 73 -1.39 -1.68 14.32
CA MET A 73 -0.87 -2.67 15.28
C MET A 73 -1.52 -2.52 16.66
N LYS A 74 -1.70 -1.28 17.14
CA LYS A 74 -2.41 -1.01 18.40
C LYS A 74 -3.86 -1.47 18.39
N ILE A 75 -4.57 -1.28 17.28
CA ILE A 75 -5.92 -1.81 17.11
C ILE A 75 -5.94 -3.34 17.23
N PHE A 76 -5.02 -4.04 16.55
CA PHE A 76 -4.95 -5.50 16.65
C PHE A 76 -4.60 -5.98 18.05
N GLU A 77 -3.71 -5.27 18.76
CA GLU A 77 -3.40 -5.57 20.17
C GLU A 77 -4.66 -5.49 21.04
N VAL A 78 -5.54 -4.50 20.83
CA VAL A 78 -6.81 -4.38 21.56
C VAL A 78 -7.78 -5.48 21.20
N ILE A 79 -7.92 -5.82 19.91
CA ILE A 79 -8.78 -6.94 19.48
C ILE A 79 -8.32 -8.23 20.17
N LEU A 80 -7.00 -8.48 20.17
CA LEU A 80 -6.41 -9.65 20.82
C LEU A 80 -6.61 -9.62 22.33
N LEU A 81 -6.49 -8.44 22.97
CA LEU A 81 -6.76 -8.28 24.39
C LEU A 81 -8.20 -8.64 24.74
N CYS A 82 -9.16 -8.14 23.96
CA CYS A 82 -10.57 -8.43 24.14
C CYS A 82 -10.84 -9.93 24.01
N GLU A 83 -10.29 -10.58 22.99
CA GLU A 83 -10.42 -12.02 22.78
C GLU A 83 -9.85 -12.82 23.96
N ARG A 84 -8.61 -12.53 24.38
CA ARG A 84 -7.93 -13.25 25.46
C ARG A 84 -8.59 -13.07 26.82
N GLN A 85 -9.24 -11.93 27.06
CA GLN A 85 -9.98 -11.66 28.29
C GLN A 85 -11.47 -12.01 28.18
N ASN A 86 -11.91 -12.54 27.04
CA ASN A 86 -13.31 -12.82 26.75
C ASN A 86 -14.22 -11.59 26.92
N ILE A 87 -13.69 -10.40 26.61
CA ILE A 87 -14.41 -9.13 26.62
C ILE A 87 -15.02 -8.94 25.24
N PRO A 88 -16.34 -8.73 25.13
CA PRO A 88 -16.96 -8.45 23.85
C PRO A 88 -16.44 -7.11 23.32
N ILE A 89 -16.02 -7.11 22.05
CA ILE A 89 -15.57 -5.91 21.32
C ILE A 89 -16.70 -4.87 21.27
N ARG A 90 -17.95 -5.33 21.21
CA ARG A 90 -19.15 -4.51 21.06
C ARG A 90 -19.62 -3.92 22.39
N GLY A 91 -20.32 -2.78 22.32
CA GLY A 91 -21.07 -2.21 23.44
C GLY A 91 -22.56 -2.22 23.17
N HIS A 92 -23.35 -1.68 24.10
CA HIS A 92 -24.76 -1.42 23.88
C HIS A 92 -24.99 -0.36 22.77
N VAL A 93 -24.05 0.58 22.63
CA VAL A 93 -23.92 1.54 21.52
C VAL A 93 -22.44 1.61 21.12
N GLU A 94 -22.11 2.04 19.90
CA GLU A 94 -20.72 2.07 19.41
C GLU A 94 -19.81 2.93 20.28
N GLU A 95 -20.27 4.12 20.71
CA GLU A 95 -19.49 5.02 21.57
C GLU A 95 -19.20 4.43 22.96
N ARG A 96 -20.00 3.44 23.40
CA ARG A 96 -19.85 2.74 24.69
C ARG A 96 -19.33 1.32 24.52
N SER A 97 -18.71 1.01 23.39
CA SER A 97 -18.09 -0.29 23.18
C SER A 97 -16.81 -0.42 23.99
N ASN A 98 -16.57 -1.63 24.53
CA ASN A 98 -15.35 -1.92 25.28
C ASN A 98 -14.11 -1.68 24.42
N PHE A 99 -14.22 -1.96 23.12
CA PHE A 99 -13.16 -1.72 22.15
C PHE A 99 -12.76 -0.24 22.08
N ILE A 100 -13.74 0.66 21.91
CA ILE A 100 -13.49 2.10 21.85
C ILE A 100 -12.97 2.63 23.20
N ALA A 101 -13.54 2.18 24.31
CA ALA A 101 -13.08 2.57 25.65
C ALA A 101 -11.61 2.20 25.90
N ILE A 102 -11.20 0.97 25.55
CA ILE A 102 -9.82 0.51 25.70
C ILE A 102 -8.88 1.27 24.75
N LEU A 103 -9.29 1.53 23.51
CA LEU A 103 -8.50 2.34 22.57
C LEU A 103 -8.26 3.76 23.10
N HIS A 104 -9.27 4.39 23.70
CA HIS A 104 -9.11 5.71 24.34
C HIS A 104 -8.16 5.67 25.54
N GLU A 105 -8.20 4.61 26.35
CA GLU A 105 -7.27 4.45 27.48
C GLU A 105 -5.82 4.28 27.01
N ILE A 106 -5.60 3.47 25.98
CA ILE A 106 -4.29 3.31 25.36
C ILE A 106 -3.82 4.63 24.75
N ALA A 107 -4.70 5.37 24.08
CA ALA A 107 -4.37 6.68 23.53
C ALA A 107 -3.98 7.70 24.61
N ARG A 108 -4.61 7.65 25.79
CA ARG A 108 -4.22 8.51 26.93
C ARG A 108 -2.82 8.18 27.44
N SER A 109 -2.45 6.90 27.42
CA SER A 109 -1.17 6.40 27.93
C SER A 109 -0.04 6.52 26.90
N ASP A 110 -0.37 6.46 25.61
CA ASP A 110 0.56 6.40 24.49
C ASP A 110 0.41 7.64 23.59
N ASN A 111 1.28 8.63 23.81
CA ASN A 111 1.31 9.88 23.06
C ASN A 111 1.49 9.67 21.54
N LYS A 112 2.16 8.59 21.14
CA LYS A 112 2.37 8.28 19.71
C LYS A 112 1.07 7.75 19.10
N PHE A 113 0.35 6.91 19.83
CA PHE A 113 -0.96 6.44 19.39
C PHE A 113 -2.00 7.58 19.37
N SER A 114 -1.99 8.48 20.35
CA SER A 114 -2.86 9.68 20.37
C SER A 114 -2.67 10.58 19.14
N SER A 115 -1.47 10.62 18.58
CA SER A 115 -1.15 11.43 17.41
C SER A 115 -1.56 10.77 16.09
N CYS A 116 -1.99 9.50 16.11
CA CYS A 116 -2.41 8.78 14.92
C CYS A 116 -3.80 9.26 14.46
N LYS A 117 -3.93 9.57 13.17
CA LYS A 117 -5.17 10.05 12.56
C LYS A 117 -6.35 9.07 12.68
N VAL A 118 -6.08 7.80 12.97
CA VAL A 118 -7.11 6.77 13.14
C VAL A 118 -8.09 7.10 14.28
N LEU A 119 -7.62 7.78 15.33
CA LEU A 119 -8.47 8.19 16.46
C LEU A 119 -9.30 9.46 16.18
N LEU A 120 -8.90 10.27 15.18
CA LEU A 120 -9.61 11.51 14.85
C LEU A 120 -10.93 11.25 14.12
N ASN A 121 -11.10 10.06 13.51
CA ASN A 121 -12.34 9.66 12.84
C ASN A 121 -13.29 8.85 13.76
N ILE A 122 -12.93 8.64 15.04
CA ILE A 122 -13.76 7.94 16.04
C ILE A 122 -14.53 8.96 16.90
N LYS A 123 -14.36 10.26 16.65
CA LYS A 123 -15.09 11.31 17.37
C LYS A 123 -16.30 11.80 16.58
N ASP A 124 -17.44 11.67 17.25
CA ASP A 124 -18.78 12.22 17.04
C ASP A 124 -19.55 11.80 15.78
#